data_AF-A0A1J3FRC3-F1
#
_entry.id   AF-A0A1J3FRC3-F1
#
_cell.length_a   1.000
_cell.length_b   1.000
_cell.length_c   1.000
_cell.angle_alpha   90.00
_cell.angle_beta   90.00
_cell.angle_gamma   90.00
#
_symmetry.space_group_name_H-M   'P 1'
#
loop_
_entity.id
_entity.type
_entity.pdbx_description
1 polymer ?
#
loop_
_entity_poly.entity_id
_entity_poly.type
_entity_poly.pdbx_seq_one_letter_code
_entity_poly.pdbx_strand_id
1 'polypeptide(L)' 'SESAIIHAFPFNSEKKRGGVAVLRGDSEVFIHWKGAAEIVLACCTQFMDSNGTLQPIDNQQEFFRLAIDSMAKNSLR' A
#
# COMPACT_ATOMS: atom_id res chain seq x y z
N SER A 1 -18.24 12.26 6.73
CA SER A 1 -17.31 12.08 7.86
C SER A 1 -16.09 12.92 7.61
N GLU A 2 -15.71 13.78 8.55
CA GLU A 2 -14.43 14.50 8.46
C GLU A 2 -13.27 13.52 8.58
N SER A 3 -12.23 13.78 7.81
CA SER A 3 -10.94 13.13 7.93
C SER A 3 -9.85 14.20 7.93
N ALA A 4 -8.86 14.03 8.80
CA ALA A 4 -7.76 14.97 8.95
C ALA A 4 -6.43 14.23 8.90
N ILE A 5 -5.47 14.77 8.13
CA ILE A 5 -4.09 14.28 8.16
C ILE A 5 -3.47 14.75 9.48
N ILE A 6 -3.12 13.81 10.34
CA ILE A 6 -2.49 14.11 11.65
C ILE A 6 -0.97 13.93 11.60
N HIS A 7 -0.46 13.18 10.63
CA HIS A 7 0.97 13.05 10.39
C HIS A 7 1.28 12.69 8.93
N ALA A 8 2.38 13.23 8.41
CA ALA A 8 2.91 12.87 7.10
C ALA A 8 4.32 12.32 7.25
N PHE A 9 4.57 11.18 6.61
CA PHE A 9 5.89 10.56 6.46
C PHE A 9 6.36 10.83 5.02
N PRO A 10 7.19 11.87 4.80
CA PRO A 10 7.69 12.18 3.46
C PRO A 10 8.40 10.97 2.84
N PHE A 11 8.38 10.92 1.51
CA PHE A 11 9.09 9.87 0.79
C PHE A 11 10.58 9.91 1.13
N ASN A 12 11.14 8.76 1.50
CA ASN A 12 12.56 8.59 1.74
C ASN A 12 13.16 7.69 0.65
N SER A 13 14.26 8.14 0.03
CA SER A 13 14.90 7.46 -1.12
C SER A 13 15.50 6.10 -0.76
N GLU A 14 15.98 5.92 0.46
CA GLU A 14 16.51 4.63 0.95
C GLU A 14 15.37 3.64 1.20
N LYS A 15 14.30 4.10 1.87
CA LYS A 15 13.13 3.28 2.20
C LYS A 15 12.19 3.05 1.02
N LYS A 16 12.31 3.88 -0.03
CA LYS A 16 11.48 3.87 -1.25
C LYS A 16 9.97 3.89 -0.99
N ARG A 17 9.55 4.51 0.11
CA ARG A 17 8.14 4.68 0.48
C ARG A 17 7.94 5.94 1.33
N GLY A 18 6.70 6.43 1.33
CA GLY A 18 6.18 7.45 2.21
C GLY A 18 4.74 7.12 2.60
N GLY A 19 4.17 7.86 3.53
CA GLY A 19 2.82 7.58 3.99
C GLY A 19 2.19 8.74 4.74
N VAL A 20 0.91 8.60 5.07
CA VAL A 20 0.17 9.57 5.87
C VAL A 20 -0.67 8.83 6.90
N ALA A 21 -0.73 9.39 8.12
CA ALA A 21 -1.68 8.98 9.14
C ALA A 21 -2.88 9.92 9.08
N VAL A 22 -4.08 9.35 8.97
CA VAL A 22 -5.35 10.05 8.81
C VAL A 22 -6.26 9.68 9.96
N LEU A 23 -6.71 10.67 10.72
CA LEU A 23 -7.78 10.51 11.69
C LEU A 23 -9.12 10.45 10.94
N ARG A 24 -9.94 9.45 11.26
CA ARG A 24 -11.28 9.22 10.71
C ARG A 24 -12.28 9.20 11.86
N GLY A 25 -13.30 10.06 11.77
CA GLY A 25 -14.18 10.29 12.91
C GLY A 25 -13.37 10.82 14.11
N ASP A 26 -13.73 10.40 15.32
CA ASP A 26 -13.16 11.00 16.53
C ASP A 26 -11.96 10.24 17.11
N SER A 27 -11.67 9.01 16.65
CA SER A 27 -10.64 8.17 17.29
C SER A 27 -9.94 7.14 16.40
N GLU A 28 -10.41 6.88 15.18
CA GLU A 28 -9.81 5.84 14.34
C GLU A 28 -8.68 6.43 13.49
N VAL A 29 -7.48 5.85 13.55
CA VAL A 29 -6.34 6.30 12.76
C VAL A 29 -6.00 5.28 11.68
N PHE A 30 -6.07 5.70 10.42
CA PHE A 30 -5.64 4.93 9.26
C PHE A 30 -4.26 5.38 8.82
N ILE A 31 -3.39 4.42 8.51
CA ILE A 31 -2.08 4.71 7.92
C ILE A 31 -2.09 4.24 6.47
N HIS A 32 -1.89 5.18 5.55
CA HIS A 32 -1.76 4.90 4.13
C HIS A 32 -0.29 4.97 3.72
N TRP A 33 0.21 3.90 3.09
CA TRP A 33 1.57 3.84 2.55
C TRP A 33 1.57 3.82 1.02
N LYS A 34 2.51 4.53 0.40
CA LYS A 34 2.78 4.50 -1.04
C LYS A 34 4.29 4.43 -1.28
N GLY A 35 4.72 3.65 -2.25
CA GLY A 35 6.14 3.51 -2.58
C GLY A 35 6.37 2.67 -3.82
N ALA A 36 7.60 2.19 -3.99
CA ALA A 36 7.92 1.17 -4.99
C ALA A 36 7.07 -0.08 -4.74
N ALA A 37 6.46 -0.63 -5.79
CA ALA A 37 5.43 -1.65 -5.68
C ALA A 37 5.94 -2.92 -4.99
N GLU A 38 7.18 -3.35 -5.28
CA GLU A 38 7.80 -4.52 -4.65
C GLU A 38 8.07 -4.30 -3.16
N ILE A 39 8.43 -3.08 -2.77
CA ILE A 39 8.70 -2.72 -1.36
C ILE A 39 7.42 -2.68 -0.54
N VAL A 40 6.34 -2.15 -1.12
CA VAL A 40 5.02 -2.15 -0.47
C VAL A 40 4.50 -3.58 -0.37
N LEU A 41 4.55 -4.36 -1.45
CA LEU A 41 4.08 -5.74 -1.48
C LEU A 41 4.78 -6.61 -0.43
N ALA A 42 6.09 -6.46 -0.25
CA ALA A 42 6.87 -7.20 0.76
C ALA A 42 6.43 -6.91 2.21
N CYS A 43 5.70 -5.82 2.45
CA CYS A 43 5.19 -5.45 3.77
C CYS A 43 3.72 -5.81 3.98
N CYS A 44 3.03 -6.29 2.95
CA CYS A 44 1.60 -6.63 3.03
C CYS A 44 1.40 -8.04 3.59
N THR A 45 0.40 -8.18 4.46
CA THR A 45 -0.09 -9.48 4.96
C THR A 45 -1.46 -9.85 4.37
N GLN A 46 -2.17 -8.88 3.82
CA GLN A 46 -3.51 -9.03 3.23
C GLN A 46 -3.62 -8.18 1.97
N PHE A 47 -4.56 -8.53 1.12
CA PHE A 47 -4.97 -7.73 -0.05
C PHE A 47 -6.49 -7.57 -0.06
N MET A 48 -6.98 -6.57 -0.80
CA MET A 48 -8.41 -6.38 -1.02
C MET A 48 -8.81 -7.04 -2.33
N ASP A 49 -9.77 -7.95 -2.28
CA ASP A 49 -10.29 -8.62 -3.47
C ASP A 49 -11.28 -7.74 -4.26
N SER A 50 -11.78 -8.25 -5.39
CA SER A 50 -12.75 -7.55 -6.24
C SER A 50 -14.10 -7.28 -5.56
N ASN A 51 -14.40 -7.99 -4.47
CA ASN A 51 -15.60 -7.78 -3.66
C ASN A 51 -15.36 -6.78 -2.53
N GLY A 52 -14.17 -6.16 -2.47
CA GLY A 52 -13.80 -5.21 -1.42
C GLY A 52 -13.49 -5.88 -0.07
N THR A 53 -13.26 -7.19 -0.04
CA THR A 53 -13.00 -7.94 1.19
C THR A 53 -11.50 -8.15 1.37
N LEU A 54 -11.02 -8.07 2.63
CA LEU A 54 -9.63 -8.36 2.95
C LEU A 54 -9.39 -9.87 2.98
N GLN A 55 -8.42 -10.30 2.19
CA GLN A 55 -8.01 -11.70 2.06
C GLN A 55 -6.52 -11.85 2.45
N PRO A 56 -6.10 -12.99 3.04
CA PRO A 56 -4.69 -13.29 3.28
C PRO A 56 -3.88 -13.31 1.98
N ILE A 57 -2.64 -12.81 2.00
CA ILE A 57 -1.82 -12.66 0.78
C ILE A 57 -1.08 -13.94 0.36
N ASP A 58 -0.98 -14.94 1.23
CA ASP A 58 -0.07 -16.11 1.07
C ASP A 58 -0.18 -16.78 -0.31
N ASN A 59 -1.39 -16.92 -0.85
CA ASN A 59 -1.63 -17.58 -2.15
C ASN A 59 -1.65 -16.62 -3.35
N GLN A 60 -1.43 -15.32 -3.14
CA GLN A 60 -1.53 -14.28 -4.18
C GLN A 60 -0.23 -13.47 -4.34
N GLN A 61 0.74 -13.65 -3.44
CA GLN A 61 1.98 -12.89 -3.47
C GLN A 61 2.74 -13.04 -4.80
N GLU A 62 2.82 -14.25 -5.34
CA GLU A 62 3.49 -14.51 -6.62
C GLU A 62 2.75 -13.88 -7.81
N PHE A 63 1.41 -13.92 -7.81
CA PHE A 63 0.60 -13.25 -8.82
C PHE A 63 0.88 -11.75 -8.87
N PHE A 64 0.88 -11.08 -7.71
CA PHE A 64 1.19 -9.65 -7.64
C PHE A 64 2.63 -9.35 -8.08
N ARG A 65 3.60 -10.18 -7.69
CA ARG A 65 5.00 -10.02 -8.10
C ARG A 65 5.16 -10.07 -9.61
N LEU A 66 4.53 -11.05 -10.28
CA LEU A 66 4.56 -11.18 -11.74
C LEU A 66 3.86 -10.03 -12.45
N ALA A 67 2.74 -9.55 -11.90
CA ALA A 67 2.04 -8.39 -12.44
C ALA A 67 2.91 -7.12 -12.37
N ILE A 68 3.58 -6.88 -11.23
CA ILE A 68 4.51 -5.75 -11.04
C ILE A 68 5.68 -5.84 -12.03
N ASP A 69 6.31 -7.00 -12.16
CA ASP A 69 7.43 -7.21 -13.09
C ASP A 69 6.99 -7.00 -14.56
N SER A 70 5.80 -7.47 -14.93
CA SER A 70 5.20 -7.22 -16.24
C SER A 70 5.01 -5.72 -16.49
N MET A 71 4.45 -4.98 -15.53
CA MET A 71 4.28 -3.53 -15.65
C MET A 71 5.62 -2.81 -15.81
N ALA A 72 6.63 -3.20 -15.01
CA ALA A 72 7.98 -2.63 -15.08
C ALA A 72 8.64 -2.88 -16.44
N LYS A 73 8.53 -4.09 -17.00
CA LYS A 73 9.03 -4.44 -18.35
C LYS A 73 8.39 -3.60 -19.45
N ASN A 74 7.13 -3.18 -19.24
CA ASN A 74 6.41 -2.30 -20.15
C ASN A 74 6.63 -0.80 -19.83
N SER A 75 7.58 -0.46 -18.97
CA SER A 75 7.88 0.92 -18.57
C SER A 75 6.69 1.68 -17.95
N LEU A 76 5.75 0.96 -17.33
CA LEU A 76 4.61 1.55 -16.62
C LEU A 76 5.00 1.92 -15.18
N ARG A 77 4.52 3.07 -14.70
CA ARG A 77 4.79 3.61 -13.35
C ARG A 77 3.55 4.13 -12.65
#